data_AF-Q63186-F1
#
_entry.id   AF-Q63186-F1
#
_cell.length_a   1.000
_cell.length_b   1.000
_cell.length_c   1.000
_cell.angle_alpha   90.00
_cell.angle_beta   90.00
_cell.angle_gamma   90.00
#
_symmetry.space_group_name_H-M   'P 1'
#
loop_
_entity.id
_entity.type
_entity.pdbx_description
1 polymer ?
#
loop_
_entity_poly.entity_id
_entity_poly.type
_entity_poly.pdbx_seq_one_letter_code
_entity_poly.pdbx_strand_id
1 'polypeptide(L)'
;MAAVAVAVREESRSEMKTELSPRPGAAGRELTQEEKLQLRKEKKQQKKKRKEEKGADQEIGSAVSAAQRQDPVRELQGTGSQLGGTTGEKLPAGRSKAELRAERRAKQEAERALKQARKGEQGGPSPQACPSTAGEATSGVKRVPEHTQADDPTLLRRLLRKPDRQQVPTRKDYGSKVSLFSHLPQYSRQSSLTQYMSIPSSVIHPAMVRLGLQYSQGLVSGSNARCIALLHALQQVIQDYTTPPNEELSRDLVNKLKPYISFLTQCRPMSASMCNAIKFFNKEVTGMSSSKREEEAKSELKEAIDRYVQEKIVLASQAISRFASKKISDGDVILVYGCSSLVSRILQEAWVEGRRFRVVVVDSRPRLEGRHMLHCLVRAGVPTSYLLIPAASYVLPEVSKVLLGAHALLANGSVMSRVGTAQLALVARAHNVPVLVCCETYKFCERVQTDAFVSNELDDPDDLQCKRGDQVTLANWQNNSSLRLLNLVYDVTPPELVDLVITELGMIPCSSVPVVLRVKSSDQ
;
A
#
# COMPACT_ATOMS: atom_id res chain seq x y z
N MET A 1 -15.42 25.15 15.32
CA MET A 1 -14.85 25.49 16.65
C MET A 1 -14.89 24.27 17.60
N ALA A 2 -14.43 23.09 17.17
CA ALA A 2 -14.48 21.86 17.97
C ALA A 2 -13.07 21.27 18.12
N ALA A 3 -12.56 21.27 19.35
CA ALA A 3 -11.29 20.68 19.73
C ALA A 3 -11.37 19.14 19.64
N VAL A 4 -10.61 18.55 18.72
CA VAL A 4 -10.29 17.12 18.77
C VAL A 4 -9.08 16.97 19.68
N ALA A 5 -9.35 16.91 20.99
CA ALA A 5 -8.35 16.58 22.01
C ALA A 5 -7.98 15.10 21.87
N VAL A 6 -6.82 14.82 21.28
CA VAL A 6 -6.17 13.50 21.35
C VAL A 6 -5.51 13.41 22.72
N ALA A 7 -6.20 12.74 23.65
CA ALA A 7 -5.67 12.43 24.97
C ALA A 7 -4.47 11.47 24.85
N VAL A 8 -3.28 12.00 25.17
CA VAL A 8 -2.04 11.24 25.37
C VAL A 8 -2.15 10.52 26.71
N ARG A 9 -1.94 9.20 26.69
CA ARG A 9 -1.96 8.35 27.88
C ARG A 9 -0.53 8.23 28.42
N GLU A 10 -0.21 9.01 29.45
CA GLU A 10 0.91 8.76 30.36
C GLU A 10 0.44 7.83 31.49
N GLU A 11 1.04 6.65 31.60
CA GLU A 11 0.99 5.83 32.83
C GLU A 11 2.32 5.08 32.99
N SER A 12 3.17 5.68 33.82
CA SER A 12 3.96 5.09 34.90
C SER A 12 4.26 3.58 34.83
N ARG A 13 5.55 3.23 34.69
CA ARG A 13 6.15 2.13 35.46
C ARG A 13 7.65 2.32 35.64
N SER A 14 7.98 2.67 36.88
CA SER A 14 9.28 2.57 37.53
C SER A 14 9.72 1.11 37.68
N GLU A 15 11.02 0.93 37.86
CA GLU A 15 11.72 -0.09 38.66
C GLU A 15 12.76 -0.98 37.96
N MET A 16 13.92 -0.97 38.62
CA MET A 16 15.02 -1.95 38.62
C MET A 16 16.02 -1.95 37.45
N LYS A 17 17.01 -1.05 37.61
CA LYS A 17 18.42 -1.32 37.30
C LYS A 17 18.87 -2.59 38.03
N THR A 18 19.38 -3.56 37.28
CA THR A 18 20.32 -4.55 37.83
C THR A 18 21.44 -4.75 36.81
N GLU A 19 22.63 -4.33 37.19
CA GLU A 19 23.88 -4.56 36.47
C GLU A 19 24.21 -6.06 36.46
N LEU A 20 24.54 -6.60 35.29
CA LEU A 20 25.31 -7.84 35.19
C LEU A 20 26.50 -7.61 34.26
N SER A 21 27.68 -7.68 34.87
CA SER A 21 29.02 -7.73 34.31
C SER A 21 29.18 -8.83 33.22
N PRO A 22 30.02 -8.62 32.19
CA PRO A 22 30.19 -9.59 31.11
C PRO A 22 31.14 -10.73 31.51
N ARG A 23 30.78 -11.98 31.18
CA ARG A 23 31.70 -13.14 31.23
C ARG A 23 32.60 -13.14 29.97
N PRO A 24 33.91 -13.37 30.09
CA PRO A 24 34.81 -13.57 28.95
C PRO A 24 34.81 -15.05 28.53
N GLY A 25 34.77 -15.35 27.23
CA GLY A 25 34.99 -16.72 26.76
C GLY A 25 34.33 -17.09 25.44
N ALA A 26 34.90 -16.64 24.32
CA ALA A 26 34.97 -17.38 23.05
C ALA A 26 35.83 -16.55 22.09
N ALA A 27 37.14 -16.78 22.10
CA ALA A 27 38.07 -16.19 21.14
C ALA A 27 37.79 -16.77 19.74
N GLY A 28 36.85 -16.17 19.01
CA GLY A 28 36.75 -16.34 17.57
C GLY A 28 37.85 -15.53 16.90
N ARG A 29 38.89 -16.20 16.40
CA ARG A 29 39.92 -15.57 15.55
C ARG A 29 39.22 -14.90 14.35
N GLU A 30 39.21 -13.58 14.29
CA GLU A 30 38.77 -12.86 13.10
C GLU A 30 39.74 -13.15 11.96
N LEU A 31 39.27 -13.85 10.92
CA LEU A 31 40.08 -14.08 9.72
C LEU A 31 40.47 -12.74 9.08
N THR A 32 41.76 -12.61 8.77
CA THR A 32 42.33 -11.47 8.05
C THR A 32 41.67 -11.30 6.68
N GLN A 33 41.70 -10.10 6.10
CA GLN A 33 41.08 -9.84 4.80
C GLN A 33 41.65 -10.74 3.68
N GLU A 34 42.92 -11.10 3.76
CA GLU A 34 43.58 -12.00 2.83
C GLU A 34 43.04 -13.44 2.94
N GLU A 35 42.87 -13.96 4.16
CA GLU A 35 42.27 -15.28 4.37
C GLU A 35 40.81 -15.34 3.89
N LYS A 36 40.01 -14.28 4.12
CA LYS A 36 38.63 -14.18 3.58
C LYS A 36 38.61 -14.17 2.04
N LEU A 37 39.62 -13.58 1.40
CA LEU A 37 39.79 -13.57 -0.05
C LEU A 37 40.21 -14.95 -0.59
N GLN A 38 41.12 -15.65 0.10
CA GLN A 38 41.52 -17.01 -0.25
C GLN A 38 40.34 -17.99 -0.13
N LEU A 39 39.58 -17.95 0.96
CA LEU A 39 38.39 -18.79 1.16
C LEU A 39 37.30 -18.55 0.11
N ARG A 40 37.18 -17.31 -0.40
CA ARG A 40 36.29 -16.98 -1.53
C ARG A 40 36.82 -17.51 -2.86
N LYS A 41 38.13 -17.51 -3.09
CA LYS A 41 38.75 -18.09 -4.30
C LYS A 41 38.60 -19.61 -4.31
N GLU A 42 38.84 -20.28 -3.18
CA GLU A 42 38.65 -21.74 -3.04
C GLU A 42 37.20 -22.14 -3.25
N LYS A 43 36.22 -21.47 -2.61
CA LYS A 43 34.79 -21.74 -2.86
C LYS A 43 34.37 -21.54 -4.31
N LYS A 44 34.96 -20.57 -5.03
CA LYS A 44 34.73 -20.39 -6.46
C LYS A 44 35.33 -21.53 -7.30
N GLN A 45 36.55 -21.98 -6.99
CA GLN A 45 37.17 -23.12 -7.67
C GLN A 45 36.41 -24.43 -7.42
N GLN A 46 35.95 -24.68 -6.19
CA GLN A 46 35.14 -25.87 -5.86
C GLN A 46 33.78 -25.85 -6.56
N LYS A 47 33.15 -24.67 -6.70
CA LYS A 47 31.90 -24.52 -7.47
C LYS A 47 32.11 -24.69 -8.98
N LYS A 48 33.29 -24.33 -9.50
CA LYS A 48 33.66 -24.55 -10.91
C LYS A 48 33.92 -26.03 -11.21
N LYS A 49 34.72 -26.71 -10.36
CA LYS A 49 34.93 -28.18 -10.45
C LYS A 49 33.62 -28.96 -10.38
N ARG A 50 32.72 -28.63 -9.44
CA ARG A 50 31.39 -29.27 -9.36
C ARG A 50 30.48 -29.01 -10.57
N LYS A 51 30.70 -27.91 -11.30
CA LYS A 51 29.97 -27.63 -12.55
C LYS A 51 30.57 -28.36 -13.75
N GLU A 52 31.89 -28.52 -13.78
CA GLU A 52 32.61 -29.29 -14.81
C GLU A 52 32.34 -30.80 -14.64
N GLU A 53 32.34 -31.34 -13.43
CA GLU A 53 31.96 -32.74 -13.15
C GLU A 53 30.49 -33.02 -13.50
N LYS A 54 29.57 -32.11 -13.20
CA LYS A 54 28.16 -32.24 -13.60
C LYS A 54 27.90 -32.02 -15.10
N GLY A 55 28.83 -31.39 -15.80
CA GLY A 55 28.77 -31.20 -17.26
C GLY A 55 29.27 -32.41 -18.04
N ALA A 56 30.23 -33.16 -17.48
CA ALA A 56 30.76 -34.38 -18.10
C ALA A 56 29.81 -35.59 -17.96
N ASP A 57 29.01 -35.66 -16.90
CA ASP A 57 28.04 -36.75 -16.69
C ASP A 57 26.73 -36.60 -17.51
N GLN A 58 26.58 -35.57 -18.34
CA GLN A 58 25.38 -35.36 -19.17
C GLN A 58 25.52 -35.80 -20.64
N GLU A 59 26.68 -36.28 -21.09
CA GLU A 59 26.88 -36.75 -22.49
C GLU A 59 26.80 -38.28 -22.68
N ILE A 60 26.46 -39.07 -21.64
CA ILE A 60 26.37 -40.55 -21.75
C ILE A 60 24.94 -41.09 -21.49
N GLY A 61 23.94 -40.22 -21.31
CA GLY A 61 22.58 -40.63 -20.89
C GLY A 61 21.45 -40.54 -21.92
N SER A 62 21.70 -40.18 -23.18
CA SER A 62 20.65 -39.92 -24.18
C SER A 62 20.55 -41.03 -25.25
N ALA A 63 20.32 -42.24 -24.81
CA ALA A 63 19.79 -43.32 -25.65
C ALA A 63 19.07 -44.29 -24.71
N VAL A 64 17.90 -44.80 -25.10
CA VAL A 64 17.03 -45.70 -24.31
C VAL A 64 16.07 -44.99 -23.33
N SER A 65 14.97 -44.43 -23.85
CA SER A 65 13.63 -44.50 -23.23
C SER A 65 12.60 -43.78 -24.10
N ALA A 66 12.40 -44.26 -25.33
CA ALA A 66 11.31 -43.84 -26.20
C ALA A 66 10.71 -45.08 -26.87
N ALA A 67 10.12 -45.96 -26.06
CA ALA A 67 9.28 -47.05 -26.52
C ALA A 67 8.40 -47.53 -25.35
N GLN A 68 7.14 -47.83 -25.66
CA GLN A 68 6.15 -48.54 -24.83
C GLN A 68 5.43 -47.73 -23.74
N ARG A 69 4.23 -47.24 -24.12
CA ARG A 69 2.96 -47.48 -23.41
C ARG A 69 1.81 -47.02 -24.30
N GLN A 70 1.27 -47.96 -25.08
CA GLN A 70 -0.09 -47.94 -25.60
C GLN A 70 -0.98 -48.65 -24.58
N ASP A 71 -2.16 -48.10 -24.31
CA ASP A 71 -3.39 -48.88 -24.09
C ASP A 71 -4.62 -47.99 -24.37
N PRO A 72 -5.73 -48.52 -24.91
CA PRO A 72 -6.70 -47.76 -25.70
C PRO A 72 -8.11 -47.69 -25.08
N VAL A 73 -9.04 -47.07 -25.85
CA VAL A 73 -10.52 -47.21 -25.82
C VAL A 73 -11.29 -46.16 -24.99
N ARG A 74 -11.99 -45.21 -25.66
CA ARG A 74 -13.42 -45.34 -26.05
C ARG A 74 -13.93 -44.11 -26.82
N GLU A 75 -14.48 -44.37 -28.00
CA GLU A 75 -15.14 -43.43 -28.92
C GLU A 75 -16.50 -42.94 -28.41
N LEU A 76 -16.90 -41.75 -28.89
CA LEU A 76 -18.27 -41.42 -29.30
C LEU A 76 -18.19 -40.23 -30.28
N GLN A 77 -18.32 -40.52 -31.58
CA GLN A 77 -18.59 -39.55 -32.65
C GLN A 77 -20.10 -39.42 -32.86
N GLY A 78 -20.54 -38.20 -33.17
CA GLY A 78 -21.83 -37.90 -33.78
C GLY A 78 -21.61 -36.86 -34.89
N THR A 79 -21.82 -37.29 -36.13
CA THR A 79 -21.55 -36.64 -37.41
C THR A 79 -22.75 -35.92 -38.02
N GLY A 80 -22.47 -34.91 -38.87
CA GLY A 80 -23.25 -34.54 -40.06
C GLY A 80 -24.14 -33.30 -39.93
N SER A 81 -24.38 -32.46 -40.94
CA SER A 81 -23.96 -32.40 -42.34
C SER A 81 -24.32 -30.99 -42.89
N GLN A 82 -23.91 -30.71 -44.12
CA GLN A 82 -23.84 -29.42 -44.80
C GLN A 82 -25.18 -28.88 -45.35
N LEU A 83 -25.15 -27.61 -45.81
CA LEU A 83 -25.65 -27.06 -47.09
C LEU A 83 -26.63 -25.87 -47.01
N GLY A 84 -26.35 -24.86 -47.85
CA GLY A 84 -27.37 -24.04 -48.53
C GLY A 84 -27.34 -22.54 -48.23
N GLY A 85 -26.73 -21.76 -49.14
CA GLY A 85 -26.78 -20.29 -49.11
C GLY A 85 -28.01 -19.71 -49.83
N THR A 86 -28.28 -18.43 -49.61
CA THR A 86 -28.92 -17.52 -50.58
C THR A 86 -28.71 -16.06 -50.17
N THR A 87 -28.61 -15.25 -51.21
CA THR A 87 -28.17 -13.85 -51.35
C THR A 87 -29.20 -12.80 -50.92
N GLY A 88 -28.76 -11.63 -50.43
CA GLY A 88 -29.62 -10.44 -50.39
C GLY A 88 -29.10 -9.25 -49.56
N GLU A 89 -28.65 -8.22 -50.27
CA GLU A 89 -28.58 -6.78 -49.90
C GLU A 89 -27.39 -6.16 -49.14
N LYS A 90 -26.87 -5.10 -49.78
CA LYS A 90 -25.68 -4.30 -49.50
C LYS A 90 -26.03 -3.07 -48.65
N LEU A 91 -25.24 -2.80 -47.61
CA LEU A 91 -25.04 -1.48 -46.97
C LEU A 91 -23.54 -1.37 -46.57
N PRO A 92 -22.92 -0.18 -46.58
CA PRO A 92 -21.47 -0.03 -46.73
C PRO A 92 -20.73 -0.48 -45.47
N ALA A 93 -19.95 -1.56 -45.61
CA ALA A 93 -19.21 -2.18 -44.51
C ALA A 93 -18.05 -1.28 -44.07
N GLY A 94 -18.17 -0.75 -42.84
CA GLY A 94 -17.07 -0.11 -42.12
C GLY A 94 -15.87 -1.05 -42.03
N ARG A 95 -14.66 -0.47 -42.14
CA ARG A 95 -13.39 -1.18 -42.13
C ARG A 95 -13.35 -2.23 -41.03
N SER A 96 -12.98 -3.45 -41.41
CA SER A 96 -12.94 -4.57 -40.48
C SER A 96 -11.93 -4.31 -39.35
N LYS A 97 -12.16 -4.89 -38.17
CA LYS A 97 -11.23 -4.81 -37.02
C LYS A 97 -9.82 -5.30 -37.35
N ALA A 98 -9.67 -6.12 -38.39
CA ALA A 98 -8.39 -6.57 -38.93
C ALA A 98 -7.68 -5.48 -39.73
N GLU A 99 -8.39 -4.75 -40.60
CA GLU A 99 -7.83 -3.61 -41.36
C GLU A 99 -7.39 -2.47 -40.45
N LEU A 100 -8.18 -2.11 -39.42
CA LEU A 100 -7.80 -1.09 -38.45
C LEU A 100 -6.57 -1.47 -37.62
N ARG A 101 -6.35 -2.77 -37.39
CA ARG A 101 -5.14 -3.29 -36.72
C ARG A 101 -3.94 -3.30 -37.66
N ALA A 102 -4.13 -3.61 -38.94
CA ALA A 102 -3.08 -3.53 -39.96
C ALA A 102 -2.64 -2.07 -40.18
N GLU A 103 -3.59 -1.13 -40.26
CA GLU A 103 -3.31 0.30 -40.43
C GLU A 103 -2.55 0.90 -39.22
N ARG A 104 -2.88 0.48 -37.99
CA ARG A 104 -2.12 0.86 -36.79
C ARG A 104 -0.70 0.29 -36.77
N ARG A 105 -0.49 -0.94 -37.25
CA ARG A 105 0.85 -1.55 -37.34
C ARG A 105 1.71 -0.84 -38.39
N ALA A 106 1.14 -0.54 -39.56
CA ALA A 106 1.83 0.21 -40.62
C ALA A 106 2.26 1.61 -40.16
N LYS A 107 1.40 2.34 -39.43
CA LYS A 107 1.77 3.65 -38.85
C LYS A 107 2.89 3.54 -37.81
N GLN A 108 2.90 2.50 -36.97
CA GLN A 108 3.98 2.27 -35.99
C GLN A 108 5.32 1.88 -36.63
N GLU A 109 5.31 1.11 -37.73
CA GLU A 109 6.52 0.78 -38.48
C GLU A 109 7.09 1.99 -39.22
N ALA A 110 6.25 2.81 -39.86
CA ALA A 110 6.67 4.05 -40.50
C ALA A 110 7.32 5.04 -39.51
N GLU A 111 6.77 5.15 -38.29
CA GLU A 111 7.32 6.03 -37.25
C GLU A 111 8.65 5.52 -36.66
N ARG A 112 8.84 4.19 -36.60
CA ARG A 112 10.15 3.60 -36.21
C ARG A 112 11.20 3.78 -37.30
N ALA A 113 10.82 3.61 -38.57
CA ALA A 113 11.72 3.84 -39.70
C ALA A 113 12.19 5.31 -39.75
N LEU A 114 11.29 6.27 -39.51
CA LEU A 114 11.65 7.70 -39.44
C LEU A 114 12.59 8.03 -38.27
N LYS A 115 12.41 7.37 -37.11
CA LYS A 115 13.28 7.53 -35.93
C LYS A 115 14.66 6.87 -36.11
N GLN A 116 14.74 5.81 -36.92
CA GLN A 116 16.02 5.19 -37.29
C GLN A 116 16.77 5.99 -38.35
N ALA A 117 16.09 6.52 -39.36
CA ALA A 117 16.69 7.40 -40.37
C ALA A 117 17.29 8.68 -39.74
N ARG A 118 16.56 9.31 -38.80
CA ARG A 118 17.05 10.49 -38.06
C ARG A 118 18.24 10.23 -37.13
N LYS A 119 18.51 8.96 -36.78
CA LYS A 119 19.69 8.57 -36.00
C LYS A 119 20.91 8.24 -36.89
N GLY A 120 20.70 7.99 -38.18
CA GLY A 120 21.77 7.68 -39.14
C GLY A 120 22.50 8.90 -39.69
N GLU A 121 21.89 10.09 -39.66
CA GLU A 121 22.45 11.31 -40.28
C GLU A 121 23.35 12.16 -39.36
N GLN A 122 23.66 11.71 -38.13
CA GLN A 122 24.55 12.42 -37.18
C GLN A 122 25.91 11.73 -36.96
N GLY A 123 26.45 11.06 -37.98
CA GLY A 123 27.78 10.43 -37.94
C GLY A 123 28.78 11.12 -38.86
N GLY A 124 29.42 12.21 -38.40
CA GLY A 124 30.56 12.87 -39.05
C GLY A 124 31.81 12.87 -38.14
N PRO A 125 33.04 12.78 -38.68
CA PRO A 125 34.23 12.32 -37.96
C PRO A 125 34.86 13.38 -37.05
N SER A 126 35.41 12.90 -35.92
CA SER A 126 36.12 13.67 -34.90
C SER A 126 37.54 14.09 -35.30
N PRO A 127 37.98 15.34 -35.00
CA PRO A 127 39.39 15.67 -34.87
C PRO A 127 39.83 15.82 -33.40
N GLN A 128 41.15 15.69 -33.25
CA GLN A 128 41.95 15.43 -32.05
C GLN A 128 41.92 16.51 -30.95
N ALA A 129 42.34 16.04 -29.77
CA ALA A 129 42.34 16.71 -28.47
C ALA A 129 43.41 17.80 -28.28
N CYS A 130 43.07 18.80 -27.46
CA CYS A 130 43.98 19.58 -26.60
C CYS A 130 43.23 19.99 -25.31
N PRO A 131 43.85 19.91 -24.10
CA PRO A 131 43.17 20.15 -22.81
C PRO A 131 43.32 21.60 -22.30
N SER A 132 42.61 21.92 -21.21
CA SER A 132 42.44 23.22 -20.49
C SER A 132 41.27 24.05 -21.05
N THR A 133 40.34 24.64 -20.28
CA THR A 133 40.31 25.10 -18.89
C THR A 133 38.84 25.28 -18.44
N ALA A 134 38.63 25.37 -17.13
CA ALA A 134 37.37 25.48 -16.37
C ALA A 134 36.18 26.29 -16.97
N GLY A 135 34.95 25.81 -16.76
CA GLY A 135 33.73 26.59 -16.94
C GLY A 135 32.42 25.79 -17.03
N GLU A 136 31.65 25.80 -15.93
CA GLU A 136 30.19 25.63 -15.80
C GLU A 136 29.47 24.35 -16.29
N ALA A 137 28.96 23.60 -15.31
CA ALA A 137 28.09 22.44 -15.48
C ALA A 137 26.62 22.84 -15.62
N THR A 138 26.03 22.61 -16.80
CA THR A 138 24.58 22.56 -17.00
C THR A 138 24.09 21.11 -16.88
N SER A 139 23.25 20.83 -15.88
CA SER A 139 22.73 19.48 -15.59
C SER A 139 21.53 19.13 -16.48
N GLY A 140 21.80 18.50 -17.63
CA GLY A 140 20.77 17.84 -18.44
C GLY A 140 20.44 16.45 -17.92
N VAL A 141 19.23 16.23 -17.43
CA VAL A 141 18.70 14.92 -17.00
C VAL A 141 18.50 14.02 -18.23
N LYS A 142 19.43 13.11 -18.51
CA LYS A 142 19.26 12.03 -19.50
C LYS A 142 18.28 10.97 -18.96
N ARG A 143 17.12 10.84 -19.60
CA ARG A 143 16.18 9.71 -19.42
C ARG A 143 16.85 8.40 -19.86
N VAL A 144 16.78 7.37 -19.01
CA VAL A 144 17.24 6.00 -19.33
C VAL A 144 16.14 5.27 -20.12
N PRO A 145 16.46 4.54 -21.22
CA PRO A 145 15.48 3.85 -22.07
C PRO A 145 14.83 2.61 -21.40
N GLU A 146 13.56 2.38 -21.70
CA GLU A 146 12.60 1.44 -21.06
C GLU A 146 12.79 -0.07 -21.34
N HIS A 147 13.92 -0.51 -21.89
CA HIS A 147 14.20 -1.94 -22.09
C HIS A 147 15.70 -2.22 -21.98
N THR A 148 16.17 -2.71 -20.83
CA THR A 148 17.52 -3.25 -20.71
C THR A 148 17.57 -4.36 -19.66
N GLN A 149 18.18 -5.48 -20.04
CA GLN A 149 18.21 -6.76 -19.32
C GLN A 149 18.77 -6.61 -17.89
N ALA A 150 18.09 -7.25 -16.94
CA ALA A 150 18.33 -7.12 -15.49
C ALA A 150 19.61 -7.78 -14.95
N ASP A 151 20.48 -8.31 -15.83
CA ASP A 151 21.60 -9.18 -15.45
C ASP A 151 23.00 -8.56 -15.58
N ASP A 152 23.12 -7.27 -15.93
CA ASP A 152 24.43 -6.62 -16.02
C ASP A 152 24.91 -6.11 -14.63
N PRO A 153 25.95 -6.72 -14.02
CA PRO A 153 26.45 -6.34 -12.71
C PRO A 153 26.99 -4.91 -12.64
N THR A 154 27.32 -4.30 -13.79
CA THR A 154 27.74 -2.88 -13.86
C THR A 154 26.57 -1.91 -13.75
N LEU A 155 25.40 -2.26 -14.33
CA LEU A 155 24.15 -1.53 -14.18
C LEU A 155 23.62 -1.62 -12.75
N LEU A 156 23.73 -2.79 -12.11
CA LEU A 156 23.37 -2.97 -10.71
C LEU A 156 24.22 -2.08 -9.78
N ARG A 157 25.53 -1.96 -10.03
CA ARG A 157 26.40 -1.00 -9.32
C ARG A 157 26.06 0.47 -9.62
N ARG A 158 25.63 0.80 -10.84
CA ARG A 158 25.18 2.15 -11.20
C ARG A 158 23.84 2.52 -10.57
N LEU A 159 22.92 1.57 -10.43
CA LEU A 159 21.64 1.74 -9.72
C LEU A 159 21.82 1.81 -8.19
N LEU A 160 22.87 1.17 -7.67
CA LEU A 160 23.25 1.24 -6.25
C LEU A 160 24.03 2.52 -5.89
N ARG A 161 24.72 3.16 -6.86
CA ARG A 161 25.15 4.57 -6.73
C ARG A 161 23.94 5.50 -6.94
N LYS A 162 22.96 5.40 -6.05
CA LYS A 162 22.00 6.49 -5.86
C LYS A 162 22.81 7.73 -5.49
N PRO A 163 22.46 8.92 -6.03
CA PRO A 163 23.25 10.11 -5.77
C PRO A 163 23.32 10.34 -4.25
N ASP A 164 24.48 10.72 -3.75
CA ASP A 164 24.73 11.24 -2.38
C ASP A 164 23.93 12.54 -2.09
N ARG A 165 22.78 12.75 -2.76
CA ARG A 165 21.85 13.87 -2.60
C ARG A 165 20.52 13.47 -1.96
N GLN A 166 20.31 12.21 -1.58
CA GLN A 166 19.15 11.87 -0.76
C GLN A 166 19.45 12.25 0.69
N GLN A 167 19.16 13.51 1.05
CA GLN A 167 19.45 14.10 2.36
C GLN A 167 18.78 13.35 3.53
N VAL A 168 17.78 12.51 3.25
CA VAL A 168 17.13 11.65 4.22
C VAL A 168 17.57 10.20 3.98
N PRO A 169 18.24 9.54 4.94
CA PRO A 169 18.68 8.16 4.81
C PRO A 169 17.48 7.19 4.74
N THR A 170 17.62 6.09 4.03
CA THR A 170 16.58 5.03 4.03
C THR A 170 16.65 4.23 5.33
N ARG A 171 15.50 3.99 5.97
CA ARG A 171 15.43 3.10 7.15
C ARG A 171 15.90 1.68 6.77
N LYS A 172 16.68 1.07 7.66
CA LYS A 172 17.10 -0.33 7.51
C LYS A 172 15.92 -1.24 7.84
N ASP A 173 15.76 -2.30 7.06
CA ASP A 173 14.81 -3.36 7.38
C ASP A 173 15.18 -4.03 8.70
N TYR A 174 14.18 -4.36 9.51
CA TYR A 174 14.34 -4.96 10.82
C TYR A 174 13.98 -6.46 10.80
N GLY A 175 14.88 -7.26 11.37
CA GLY A 175 14.70 -8.70 11.51
C GLY A 175 14.84 -9.47 10.20
N SER A 176 14.51 -10.77 10.26
CA SER A 176 14.53 -11.63 9.08
C SER A 176 13.13 -11.70 8.47
N LYS A 177 12.99 -11.21 7.23
CA LYS A 177 11.70 -11.22 6.50
C LYS A 177 11.28 -12.64 6.12
N VAL A 178 9.97 -12.84 6.02
CA VAL A 178 9.38 -14.03 5.39
C VAL A 178 9.61 -13.97 3.87
N SER A 179 9.97 -15.10 3.25
CA SER A 179 10.38 -15.16 1.84
C SER A 179 9.37 -14.53 0.86
N LEU A 180 8.08 -14.79 1.06
CA LEU A 180 7.00 -14.24 0.22
C LEU A 180 6.91 -12.71 0.32
N PHE A 181 7.25 -12.15 1.48
CA PHE A 181 7.17 -10.71 1.78
C PHE A 181 8.52 -10.01 1.73
N SER A 182 9.53 -10.62 1.09
CA SER A 182 10.88 -10.04 0.94
C SER A 182 10.88 -8.69 0.22
N HIS A 183 9.89 -8.47 -0.65
CA HIS A 183 9.69 -7.25 -1.42
C HIS A 183 9.05 -6.11 -0.61
N LEU A 184 8.40 -6.40 0.53
CA LEU A 184 7.78 -5.38 1.38
C LEU A 184 8.80 -4.86 2.42
N PRO A 185 8.82 -3.54 2.71
CA PRO A 185 9.65 -3.00 3.78
C PRO A 185 9.12 -3.43 5.16
N GLN A 186 10.01 -3.81 6.08
CA GLN A 186 9.66 -4.17 7.45
C GLN A 186 10.50 -3.33 8.42
N TYR A 187 9.86 -2.47 9.20
CA TYR A 187 10.55 -1.59 10.14
C TYR A 187 10.12 -1.89 11.58
N SER A 188 11.01 -1.65 12.54
CA SER A 188 10.64 -1.64 13.97
C SER A 188 10.19 -0.24 14.39
N ARG A 189 9.28 -0.14 15.36
CA ARG A 189 8.90 1.17 15.94
C ARG A 189 9.98 1.76 16.84
N GLN A 190 10.91 0.94 17.33
CA GLN A 190 11.96 1.36 18.25
C GLN A 190 13.03 2.24 17.56
N SER A 191 13.28 2.02 16.27
CA SER A 191 14.32 2.73 15.51
C SER A 191 13.74 3.94 14.75
N SER A 192 13.80 5.13 15.33
CA SER A 192 13.30 6.33 14.66
C SER A 192 14.25 6.82 13.57
N LEU A 193 13.73 7.15 12.38
CA LEU A 193 14.51 7.73 11.28
C LEU A 193 15.16 9.07 11.65
N THR A 194 14.51 9.81 12.55
CA THR A 194 14.95 11.12 13.04
C THR A 194 16.22 11.07 13.89
N GLN A 195 16.69 9.88 14.31
CA GLN A 195 17.94 9.74 15.07
C GLN A 195 19.17 10.28 14.30
N TYR A 196 19.11 10.29 12.96
CA TYR A 196 20.19 10.78 12.09
C TYR A 196 19.92 12.15 11.49
N MET A 197 18.82 12.81 11.87
CA MET A 197 18.44 14.11 11.35
C MET A 197 18.80 15.20 12.36
N SER A 198 19.27 16.35 11.86
CA SER A 198 19.52 17.54 12.68
C SER A 198 18.22 18.00 13.36
N ILE A 199 18.32 18.43 14.62
CA ILE A 199 17.19 18.92 15.43
C ILE A 199 16.44 20.07 14.73
N PRO A 200 17.12 21.12 14.20
CA PRO A 200 16.51 21.98 13.20
C PRO A 200 16.64 21.29 11.85
N SER A 201 15.63 20.51 11.47
CA SER A 201 15.61 19.84 10.17
C SER A 201 15.40 20.88 9.06
N SER A 202 16.49 21.42 8.52
CA SER A 202 16.44 22.36 7.38
C SER A 202 15.83 21.75 6.11
N VAL A 203 15.86 20.41 6.03
CA VAL A 203 15.43 19.65 4.85
C VAL A 203 13.94 19.38 4.84
N ILE A 204 13.36 19.03 6.00
CA ILE A 204 11.97 18.57 6.12
C ILE A 204 11.23 19.50 7.09
N HIS A 205 10.05 19.95 6.68
CA HIS A 205 9.22 20.84 7.47
C HIS A 205 8.91 20.26 8.87
N PRO A 206 8.98 21.04 9.97
CA PRO A 206 8.74 20.54 11.33
C PRO A 206 7.39 19.84 11.50
N ALA A 207 6.33 20.34 10.86
CA ALA A 207 5.01 19.70 10.88
C ALA A 207 5.02 18.30 10.23
N MET A 208 5.80 18.11 9.16
CA MET A 208 5.94 16.82 8.48
C MET A 208 6.75 15.83 9.31
N VAL A 209 7.79 16.30 10.01
CA VAL A 209 8.56 15.47 10.96
C VAL A 209 7.68 15.01 12.12
N ARG A 210 6.90 15.91 12.72
CA ARG A 210 5.93 15.60 13.79
C ARG A 210 4.93 14.53 13.33
N LEU A 211 4.37 14.69 12.13
CA LEU A 211 3.44 13.73 11.55
C LEU A 211 4.09 12.36 11.30
N GLY A 212 5.32 12.34 10.77
CA GLY A 212 6.09 11.11 10.57
C GLY A 212 6.35 10.34 11.88
N LEU A 213 6.65 11.05 12.97
CA LEU A 213 6.79 10.47 14.31
C LEU A 213 5.48 9.87 14.80
N GLN A 214 4.37 10.62 14.71
CA GLN A 214 3.03 10.13 15.09
C GLN A 214 2.61 8.88 14.29
N TYR A 215 2.98 8.79 13.01
CA TYR A 215 2.73 7.61 12.18
C TYR A 215 3.59 6.42 12.52
N SER A 216 4.90 6.62 12.68
CA SER A 216 5.85 5.54 13.01
C SER A 216 5.62 4.93 14.39
N GLN A 217 5.21 5.73 15.37
CA GLN A 217 4.85 5.26 16.71
C GLN A 217 3.45 4.64 16.78
N GLY A 218 2.63 4.78 15.72
CA GLY A 218 1.28 4.22 15.67
C GLY A 218 0.21 5.01 16.44
N LEU A 219 0.51 6.24 16.89
CA LEU A 219 -0.44 7.11 17.58
C LEU A 219 -1.64 7.45 16.69
N VAL A 220 -1.41 7.65 15.39
CA VAL A 220 -2.45 7.90 14.39
C VAL A 220 -2.59 6.69 13.47
N SER A 221 -3.48 5.77 13.83
CA SER A 221 -3.64 4.49 13.14
C SER A 221 -4.78 4.46 12.10
N GLY A 222 -5.89 5.14 12.36
CA GLY A 222 -7.10 5.10 11.50
C GLY A 222 -6.92 5.79 10.14
N SER A 223 -7.54 5.23 9.09
CA SER A 223 -7.43 5.75 7.71
C SER A 223 -7.86 7.23 7.59
N ASN A 224 -8.98 7.61 8.22
CA ASN A 224 -9.48 9.00 8.17
C ASN A 224 -8.60 9.93 9.00
N ALA A 225 -8.21 9.50 10.20
CA ALA A 225 -7.36 10.29 11.08
C ALA A 225 -6.00 10.59 10.43
N ARG A 226 -5.42 9.62 9.70
CA ARG A 226 -4.20 9.83 8.89
C ARG A 226 -4.43 10.84 7.77
N CYS A 227 -5.53 10.73 7.03
CA CYS A 227 -5.85 11.69 5.97
C CYS A 227 -5.99 13.11 6.50
N ILE A 228 -6.76 13.30 7.59
CA ILE A 228 -6.96 14.61 8.23
C ILE A 228 -5.64 15.18 8.75
N ALA A 229 -4.84 14.37 9.45
CA ALA A 229 -3.55 14.82 9.98
C ALA A 229 -2.55 15.19 8.88
N LEU A 230 -2.56 14.47 7.75
CA LEU A 230 -1.78 14.83 6.56
C LEU A 230 -2.21 16.18 5.98
N LEU A 231 -3.52 16.39 5.81
CA LEU A 231 -4.07 17.62 5.23
C LEU A 231 -3.79 18.83 6.13
N HIS A 232 -3.94 18.70 7.44
CA HIS A 232 -3.53 19.75 8.39
C HIS A 232 -2.03 20.02 8.34
N ALA A 233 -1.18 18.99 8.21
CA ALA A 233 0.26 19.20 8.06
C ALA A 233 0.61 19.91 6.73
N LEU A 234 -0.11 19.61 5.64
CA LEU A 234 0.02 20.33 4.37
C LEU A 234 -0.39 21.79 4.50
N GLN A 235 -1.47 22.12 5.22
CA GLN A 235 -1.85 23.51 5.48
C GLN A 235 -0.75 24.29 6.21
N GLN A 236 -0.09 23.68 7.20
CA GLN A 236 1.05 24.29 7.89
C GLN A 236 2.24 24.51 6.94
N VAL A 237 2.55 23.51 6.10
CA VAL A 237 3.61 23.63 5.08
C VAL A 237 3.33 24.76 4.09
N ILE A 238 2.08 24.94 3.66
CA ILE A 238 1.69 25.99 2.71
C ILE A 238 1.77 27.36 3.38
N GLN A 239 1.38 27.46 4.65
CA GLN A 239 1.46 28.70 5.42
C GLN A 239 2.92 29.16 5.60
N ASP A 240 3.83 28.23 5.88
CA ASP A 240 5.26 28.52 6.08
C ASP A 240 6.06 28.52 4.76
N TYR A 241 5.39 28.33 3.62
CA TYR A 241 6.03 28.32 2.31
C TYR A 241 6.38 29.74 1.85
N THR A 242 7.48 29.88 1.11
CA THR A 242 7.90 31.13 0.46
C THR A 242 8.37 30.80 -0.94
N THR A 243 7.86 31.52 -1.94
CA THR A 243 8.23 31.27 -3.34
C THR A 243 9.63 31.83 -3.62
N PRO A 244 10.56 31.04 -4.19
CA PRO A 244 11.86 31.57 -4.60
C PRO A 244 11.70 32.57 -5.77
N PRO A 245 12.58 33.57 -5.88
CA PRO A 245 12.51 34.53 -6.99
C PRO A 245 12.69 33.79 -8.32
N ASN A 246 11.89 34.15 -9.33
CA ASN A 246 11.87 33.61 -10.69
C ASN A 246 11.25 32.22 -10.89
N GLU A 247 10.62 31.63 -9.88
CA GLU A 247 9.92 30.33 -10.00
C GLU A 247 8.40 30.50 -9.84
N GLU A 248 7.66 29.62 -10.52
CA GLU A 248 6.21 29.51 -10.34
C GLU A 248 5.91 28.71 -9.06
N LEU A 249 5.03 29.24 -8.21
CA LEU A 249 4.57 28.55 -6.98
C LEU A 249 4.09 27.13 -7.27
N SER A 250 3.35 26.92 -8.36
CA SER A 250 2.81 25.62 -8.75
C SER A 250 3.89 24.56 -9.01
N ARG A 251 5.02 24.95 -9.62
CA ARG A 251 6.11 24.03 -9.94
C ARG A 251 6.99 23.75 -8.73
N ASP A 252 7.41 24.79 -8.02
CA ASP A 252 8.32 24.63 -6.88
C ASP A 252 7.62 23.92 -5.71
N LEU A 253 6.37 24.25 -5.41
CA LEU A 253 5.61 23.61 -4.34
C LEU A 253 5.49 22.09 -4.58
N VAL A 254 5.13 21.66 -5.79
CA VAL A 254 5.05 20.22 -6.14
C VAL A 254 6.42 19.54 -6.00
N ASN A 255 7.51 20.21 -6.34
CA ASN A 255 8.86 19.66 -6.18
C ASN A 255 9.30 19.59 -4.71
N LYS A 256 8.96 20.59 -3.90
CA LYS A 256 9.25 20.65 -2.46
C LYS A 256 8.45 19.62 -1.65
N LEU A 257 7.24 19.29 -2.09
CA LEU A 257 6.41 18.28 -1.43
C LEU A 257 6.88 16.83 -1.66
N LYS A 258 7.56 16.54 -2.78
CA LYS A 258 8.04 15.18 -3.10
C LYS A 258 8.97 14.61 -2.00
N PRO A 259 10.00 15.33 -1.51
CA PRO A 259 10.80 14.89 -0.36
C PRO A 259 9.97 14.64 0.90
N TYR A 260 8.97 15.49 1.19
CA TYR A 260 8.13 15.35 2.40
C TYR A 260 7.28 14.08 2.33
N ILE A 261 6.66 13.82 1.18
CA ILE A 261 5.88 12.60 0.94
C ILE A 261 6.78 11.36 1.00
N SER A 262 8.00 11.44 0.45
CA SER A 262 8.98 10.36 0.53
C SER A 262 9.37 10.05 1.97
N PHE A 263 9.63 11.08 2.78
CA PHE A 263 9.91 10.94 4.22
C PHE A 263 8.73 10.28 4.98
N LEU A 264 7.50 10.74 4.75
CA LEU A 264 6.31 10.15 5.37
C LEU A 264 6.13 8.68 4.98
N THR A 265 6.37 8.35 3.70
CA THR A 265 6.29 6.96 3.19
C THR A 265 7.34 6.05 3.84
N GLN A 266 8.54 6.57 4.13
CA GLN A 266 9.59 5.85 4.85
C GLN A 266 9.27 5.67 6.34
N CYS A 267 8.54 6.62 6.95
CA CYS A 267 8.08 6.49 8.33
C CYS A 267 7.04 5.38 8.47
N ARG A 268 6.02 5.40 7.59
CA ARG A 268 4.97 4.39 7.50
C ARG A 268 4.38 4.38 6.09
N PRO A 269 4.19 3.22 5.43
CA PRO A 269 3.54 3.14 4.12
C PRO A 269 2.22 3.92 4.07
N MET A 270 2.01 4.70 3.01
CA MET A 270 0.83 5.56 2.87
C MET A 270 -0.44 4.75 2.68
N SER A 271 -1.54 5.21 3.29
CA SER A 271 -2.86 4.66 3.01
C SER A 271 -3.36 5.10 1.64
N ALA A 272 -4.28 4.32 1.06
CA ALA A 272 -4.98 4.70 -0.17
C ALA A 272 -5.65 6.09 -0.07
N SER A 273 -6.26 6.37 1.09
CA SER A 273 -6.86 7.66 1.42
C SER A 273 -5.86 8.83 1.30
N MET A 274 -4.65 8.67 1.86
CA MET A 274 -3.59 9.68 1.77
C MET A 274 -3.10 9.83 0.33
N CYS A 275 -2.91 8.74 -0.40
CA CYS A 275 -2.49 8.79 -1.80
C CYS A 275 -3.48 9.56 -2.67
N ASN A 276 -4.78 9.33 -2.48
CA ASN A 276 -5.82 10.06 -3.23
C ASN A 276 -5.91 11.53 -2.81
N ALA A 277 -5.74 11.84 -1.53
CA ALA A 277 -5.67 13.22 -1.05
C ALA A 277 -4.46 13.97 -1.64
N ILE A 278 -3.29 13.33 -1.73
CA ILE A 278 -2.10 13.90 -2.37
C ILE A 278 -2.32 14.12 -3.87
N LYS A 279 -2.96 13.16 -4.56
CA LYS A 279 -3.31 13.31 -5.98
C LYS A 279 -4.24 14.50 -6.22
N PHE A 280 -5.28 14.63 -5.38
CA PHE A 280 -6.19 15.77 -5.40
C PHE A 280 -5.43 17.08 -5.16
N PHE A 281 -4.62 17.14 -4.11
CA PHE A 281 -3.85 18.34 -3.79
C PHE A 281 -2.88 18.75 -4.92
N ASN A 282 -2.15 17.81 -5.51
CA ASN A 282 -1.27 18.11 -6.65
C ASN A 282 -2.04 18.60 -7.88
N LYS A 283 -3.28 18.12 -8.09
CA LYS A 283 -4.16 18.60 -9.17
C LYS A 283 -4.56 20.05 -8.92
N GLU A 284 -5.00 20.38 -7.71
CA GLU A 284 -5.34 21.76 -7.33
C GLU A 284 -4.15 22.71 -7.52
N VAL A 285 -2.95 22.34 -7.06
CA VAL A 285 -1.72 23.15 -7.23
C VAL A 285 -1.35 23.35 -8.70
N THR A 286 -1.54 22.33 -9.54
CA THR A 286 -1.25 22.42 -10.99
C THR A 286 -2.30 23.25 -11.73
N GLY A 287 -3.54 23.26 -11.26
CA GLY A 287 -4.65 24.02 -11.84
C GLY A 287 -4.63 25.52 -11.51
N MET A 288 -3.75 25.96 -10.62
CA MET A 288 -3.64 27.37 -10.24
C MET A 288 -3.09 28.22 -11.39
N SER A 289 -3.71 29.38 -11.63
CA SER A 289 -3.21 30.33 -12.62
C SER A 289 -1.96 31.04 -12.10
N SER A 290 -0.97 31.24 -12.97
CA SER A 290 0.29 31.92 -12.66
C SER A 290 0.15 33.43 -12.37
N SER A 291 -1.04 33.99 -12.58
CA SER A 291 -1.33 35.43 -12.40
C SER A 291 -1.56 35.82 -10.93
N LYS A 292 -1.92 34.87 -10.05
CA LYS A 292 -2.34 35.16 -8.68
C LYS A 292 -1.15 35.51 -7.79
N ARG A 293 -1.37 36.36 -6.79
CA ARG A 293 -0.36 36.65 -5.75
C ARG A 293 -0.16 35.41 -4.89
N GLU A 294 1.04 35.25 -4.32
CA GLU A 294 1.39 34.12 -3.47
C GLU A 294 0.42 33.93 -2.29
N GLU A 295 0.06 35.01 -1.59
CA GLU A 295 -0.83 34.94 -0.42
C GLU A 295 -2.28 34.56 -0.78
N GLU A 296 -2.75 35.02 -1.94
CA GLU A 296 -4.05 34.64 -2.48
C GLU A 296 -4.04 33.15 -2.86
N ALA A 297 -2.98 32.70 -3.54
CA ALA A 297 -2.78 31.31 -3.90
C ALA A 297 -2.73 30.39 -2.65
N LYS A 298 -1.99 30.77 -1.61
CA LYS A 298 -1.95 30.02 -0.34
C LYS A 298 -3.32 29.93 0.31
N SER A 299 -4.08 31.02 0.31
CA SER A 299 -5.42 31.07 0.91
C SER A 299 -6.39 30.15 0.16
N GLU A 300 -6.39 30.19 -1.17
CA GLU A 300 -7.20 29.28 -2.00
C GLU A 300 -6.86 27.81 -1.79
N LEU A 301 -5.56 27.47 -1.67
CA LEU A 301 -5.13 26.09 -1.38
C LEU A 301 -5.59 25.62 0.00
N LYS A 302 -5.53 26.50 1.01
CA LYS A 302 -6.01 26.17 2.37
C LYS A 302 -7.52 25.95 2.36
N GLU A 303 -8.28 26.82 1.69
CA GLU A 303 -9.73 26.66 1.51
C GLU A 303 -10.11 25.42 0.70
N ALA A 304 -9.32 25.06 -0.32
CA ALA A 304 -9.51 23.82 -1.07
C ALA A 304 -9.30 22.59 -0.18
N ILE A 305 -8.31 22.60 0.71
CA ILE A 305 -8.09 21.54 1.71
C ILE A 305 -9.28 21.48 2.70
N ASP A 306 -9.73 22.61 3.22
CA ASP A 306 -10.84 22.65 4.18
C ASP A 306 -12.16 22.17 3.54
N ARG A 307 -12.45 22.58 2.30
CA ARG A 307 -13.57 22.03 1.51
C ARG A 307 -13.44 20.53 1.31
N TYR A 308 -12.25 20.04 0.95
CA TYR A 308 -12.02 18.61 0.77
C TYR A 308 -12.31 17.82 2.04
N VAL A 309 -11.80 18.26 3.21
CA VAL A 309 -12.06 17.61 4.50
C VAL A 309 -13.55 17.64 4.85
N GLN A 310 -14.19 18.79 4.69
CA GLN A 310 -15.60 18.97 5.04
C GLN A 310 -16.51 18.11 4.15
N GLU A 311 -16.34 18.15 2.83
CA GLU A 311 -17.21 17.44 1.89
C GLU A 311 -16.91 15.94 1.84
N LYS A 312 -15.64 15.56 1.65
CA LYS A 312 -15.26 14.17 1.37
C LYS A 312 -15.16 13.29 2.61
N ILE A 313 -15.01 13.88 3.80
CA ILE A 313 -14.87 13.14 5.07
C ILE A 313 -16.07 13.42 5.98
N VAL A 314 -16.32 14.68 6.35
CA VAL A 314 -17.35 15.00 7.35
C VAL A 314 -18.76 14.77 6.81
N LEU A 315 -19.13 15.42 5.71
CA LEU A 315 -20.46 15.26 5.09
C LEU A 315 -20.65 13.84 4.56
N ALA A 316 -19.62 13.24 3.95
CA ALA A 316 -19.66 11.85 3.52
C ALA A 316 -19.95 10.89 4.68
N SER A 317 -19.29 11.07 5.83
CA SER A 317 -19.55 10.23 7.02
C SER A 317 -20.97 10.38 7.56
N GLN A 318 -21.55 11.59 7.53
CA GLN A 318 -22.94 11.84 7.92
C GLN A 318 -23.92 11.17 6.95
N ALA A 319 -23.68 11.26 5.64
CA ALA A 319 -24.52 10.63 4.62
C ALA A 319 -24.48 9.10 4.75
N ILE A 320 -23.29 8.51 4.89
CA ILE A 320 -23.13 7.07 5.12
C ILE A 320 -23.84 6.65 6.40
N SER A 321 -23.74 7.46 7.46
CA SER A 321 -24.43 7.20 8.73
C SER A 321 -25.94 7.09 8.55
N ARG A 322 -26.56 8.07 7.91
CA ARG A 322 -28.01 8.06 7.61
C ARG A 322 -28.41 6.86 6.76
N PHE A 323 -27.61 6.47 5.77
CA PHE A 323 -27.90 5.29 4.95
C PHE A 323 -27.75 3.98 5.73
N ALA A 324 -26.70 3.85 6.54
CA ALA A 324 -26.48 2.67 7.36
C ALA A 324 -27.55 2.53 8.45
N SER A 325 -27.94 3.60 9.15
CA SER A 325 -29.00 3.60 10.16
C SER A 325 -30.36 3.15 9.61
N LYS A 326 -30.66 3.42 8.33
CA LYS A 326 -31.88 2.91 7.67
C LYS A 326 -31.90 1.38 7.50
N LYS A 327 -30.73 0.73 7.51
CA LYS A 327 -30.60 -0.73 7.35
C LYS A 327 -30.57 -1.46 8.70
N ILE A 328 -30.43 -0.73 9.80
CA ILE A 328 -30.48 -1.24 11.16
C ILE A 328 -31.92 -1.24 11.65
N SER A 329 -32.41 -2.41 12.03
CA SER A 329 -33.74 -2.63 12.59
C SER A 329 -33.67 -2.83 14.10
N ASP A 330 -34.79 -2.62 14.78
CA ASP A 330 -34.91 -2.93 16.20
C ASP A 330 -34.85 -4.45 16.42
N GLY A 331 -34.10 -4.88 17.43
CA GLY A 331 -33.80 -6.28 17.72
C GLY A 331 -32.57 -6.85 17.02
N ASP A 332 -31.90 -6.07 16.14
CA ASP A 332 -30.72 -6.55 15.43
C ASP A 332 -29.54 -6.87 16.37
N VAL A 333 -28.78 -7.90 16.01
CA VAL A 333 -27.47 -8.20 16.58
C VAL A 333 -26.41 -7.85 15.54
N ILE A 334 -25.65 -6.79 15.81
CA ILE A 334 -24.67 -6.25 14.86
C ILE A 334 -23.28 -6.67 15.27
N LEU A 335 -22.52 -7.30 14.37
CA LEU A 335 -21.11 -7.63 14.61
C LEU A 335 -20.20 -6.58 13.95
N VAL A 336 -19.17 -6.16 14.67
CA VAL A 336 -18.12 -5.25 14.18
C VAL A 336 -16.72 -5.84 14.39
N TYR A 337 -15.78 -5.44 13.56
CA TYR A 337 -14.39 -5.90 13.63
C TYR A 337 -13.38 -4.76 13.71
N GLY A 338 -12.45 -4.87 14.67
CA GLY A 338 -11.38 -3.89 14.88
C GLY A 338 -11.89 -2.50 15.27
N CYS A 339 -11.18 -1.45 14.84
CA CYS A 339 -11.55 -0.06 15.12
C CYS A 339 -11.79 0.73 13.84
N SER A 340 -13.03 1.17 13.64
CA SER A 340 -13.44 2.08 12.57
C SER A 340 -14.22 3.25 13.14
N SER A 341 -13.71 4.48 12.94
CA SER A 341 -14.37 5.71 13.39
C SER A 341 -15.74 5.89 12.73
N LEU A 342 -15.87 5.49 11.45
CA LEU A 342 -17.11 5.58 10.70
C LEU A 342 -18.17 4.60 11.25
N VAL A 343 -17.78 3.34 11.50
CA VAL A 343 -18.70 2.33 12.07
C VAL A 343 -19.09 2.70 13.50
N SER A 344 -18.15 3.19 14.30
CA SER A 344 -18.45 3.67 15.65
C SER A 344 -19.48 4.81 15.63
N ARG A 345 -19.30 5.78 14.71
CA ARG A 345 -20.24 6.89 14.50
C ARG A 345 -21.63 6.40 14.08
N ILE A 346 -21.72 5.47 13.12
CA ILE A 346 -22.98 4.87 12.68
C ILE A 346 -23.75 4.28 13.87
N LEU A 347 -23.07 3.47 14.68
CA LEU A 347 -23.70 2.80 15.82
C LEU A 347 -24.13 3.80 16.91
N GLN A 348 -23.32 4.82 17.17
CA GLN A 348 -23.67 5.87 18.14
C GLN A 348 -24.86 6.69 17.66
N GLU A 349 -24.87 7.14 16.40
CA GLU A 349 -25.98 7.92 15.84
C GLU A 349 -27.27 7.07 15.77
N ALA A 350 -27.20 5.82 15.34
CA ALA A 350 -28.36 4.92 15.33
C ALA A 350 -28.96 4.69 16.74
N TRP A 351 -28.10 4.61 17.76
CA TRP A 351 -28.55 4.48 19.16
C TRP A 351 -29.26 5.74 19.66
N VAL A 352 -28.70 6.92 19.34
CA VAL A 352 -29.28 8.23 19.68
C VAL A 352 -30.61 8.47 18.94
N GLU A 353 -30.74 7.99 17.71
CA GLU A 353 -32.00 8.02 16.93
C GLU A 353 -33.10 7.10 17.50
N GLY A 354 -32.80 6.32 18.54
CA GLY A 354 -33.78 5.50 19.26
C GLY A 354 -33.83 4.03 18.84
N ARG A 355 -32.95 3.59 17.93
CA ARG A 355 -32.87 2.16 17.56
C ARG A 355 -32.43 1.32 18.75
N ARG A 356 -32.97 0.11 18.87
CA ARG A 356 -32.64 -0.83 19.95
C ARG A 356 -31.99 -2.08 19.38
N PHE A 357 -30.67 -2.18 19.49
CA PHE A 357 -29.86 -3.29 19.01
C PHE A 357 -28.73 -3.61 20.01
N ARG A 358 -28.08 -4.76 19.86
CA ARG A 358 -26.86 -5.11 20.62
C ARG A 358 -25.68 -5.32 19.67
N VAL A 359 -24.47 -5.03 20.14
CA VAL A 359 -23.25 -5.08 19.31
C VAL A 359 -22.28 -6.15 19.79
N VAL A 360 -21.76 -6.96 18.88
CA VAL A 360 -20.70 -7.92 19.11
C VAL A 360 -19.39 -7.38 18.53
N VAL A 361 -18.43 -7.07 19.39
CA VAL A 361 -17.11 -6.55 19.00
C VAL A 361 -16.11 -7.69 18.90
N VAL A 362 -15.66 -7.96 17.68
CA VAL A 362 -14.60 -8.93 17.38
C VAL A 362 -13.26 -8.20 17.31
N ASP A 363 -12.28 -8.71 18.06
CA ASP A 363 -10.93 -8.14 18.13
C ASP A 363 -9.85 -9.16 17.77
N SER A 364 -8.64 -8.66 17.50
CA SER A 364 -7.51 -9.47 17.06
C SER A 364 -6.18 -8.99 17.61
N ARG A 365 -5.26 -9.95 17.77
CA ARG A 365 -3.88 -9.68 18.16
C ARG A 365 -3.10 -9.13 16.95
N PRO A 366 -2.04 -8.33 17.17
CA PRO A 366 -1.48 -7.95 18.47
C PRO A 366 -2.00 -6.62 19.03
N ARG A 367 -2.47 -5.69 18.18
CA ARG A 367 -2.82 -4.32 18.62
C ARG A 367 -4.08 -4.21 19.48
N LEU A 368 -4.99 -5.18 19.39
CA LEU A 368 -6.25 -5.20 20.15
C LEU A 368 -7.06 -3.90 20.01
N GLU A 369 -7.21 -3.45 18.75
CA GLU A 369 -7.86 -2.18 18.41
C GLU A 369 -9.37 -2.19 18.74
N GLY A 370 -9.99 -3.37 18.80
CA GLY A 370 -11.40 -3.53 19.18
C GLY A 370 -11.71 -3.05 20.59
N ARG A 371 -10.71 -2.98 21.49
CA ARG A 371 -10.87 -2.36 22.82
C ARG A 371 -11.26 -0.88 22.76
N HIS A 372 -10.76 -0.14 21.76
CA HIS A 372 -11.15 1.25 21.56
C HIS A 372 -12.62 1.35 21.11
N MET A 373 -13.03 0.51 20.15
CA MET A 373 -14.43 0.41 19.72
C MET A 373 -15.36 0.08 20.89
N LEU A 374 -14.98 -0.91 21.72
CA LEU A 374 -15.71 -1.29 22.92
C LEU A 374 -15.89 -0.11 23.87
N HIS A 375 -14.81 0.63 24.17
CA HIS A 375 -14.87 1.81 25.05
C HIS A 375 -15.83 2.89 24.51
N CYS A 376 -15.78 3.18 23.22
CA CYS A 376 -16.68 4.14 22.58
C CYS A 376 -18.16 3.72 22.68
N LEU A 377 -18.46 2.44 22.44
CA LEU A 377 -19.84 1.93 22.47
C LEU A 377 -20.41 1.85 23.88
N VAL A 378 -19.60 1.42 24.86
CA VAL A 378 -19.99 1.41 26.28
C VAL A 378 -20.28 2.82 26.77
N ARG A 379 -19.44 3.80 26.42
CA ARG A 379 -19.67 5.22 26.77
C ARG A 379 -20.94 5.79 26.14
N ALA A 380 -21.35 5.28 24.98
CA ALA A 380 -22.61 5.65 24.34
C ALA A 380 -23.84 4.91 24.90
N GLY A 381 -23.65 3.95 25.82
CA GLY A 381 -24.73 3.18 26.43
C GLY A 381 -25.26 2.02 25.59
N VAL A 382 -24.52 1.60 24.55
CA VAL A 382 -24.92 0.48 23.69
C VAL A 382 -24.57 -0.86 24.35
N PRO A 383 -25.50 -1.83 24.46
CA PRO A 383 -25.20 -3.18 24.94
C PRO A 383 -24.16 -3.85 24.05
N THR A 384 -23.02 -4.23 24.63
CA THR A 384 -21.88 -4.76 23.86
C THR A 384 -21.30 -6.05 24.44
N SER A 385 -20.93 -6.97 23.54
CA SER A 385 -20.19 -8.20 23.85
C SER A 385 -18.80 -8.12 23.20
N TYR A 386 -17.76 -8.59 23.87
CA TYR A 386 -16.38 -8.55 23.36
C TYR A 386 -15.78 -9.95 23.23
N LEU A 387 -15.19 -10.27 22.08
CA LEU A 387 -14.57 -11.56 21.81
C LEU A 387 -13.45 -11.46 20.78
N LEU A 388 -12.67 -12.53 20.64
CA LEU A 388 -11.59 -12.64 19.67
C LEU A 388 -12.03 -13.41 18.42
N ILE A 389 -11.30 -13.25 17.30
CA ILE A 389 -11.58 -13.93 16.02
C ILE A 389 -11.97 -15.42 16.15
N PRO A 390 -11.29 -16.27 16.94
CA PRO A 390 -11.65 -17.70 17.01
C PRO A 390 -13.06 -17.95 17.54
N ALA A 391 -13.57 -17.08 18.41
CA ALA A 391 -14.91 -17.18 18.96
C ALA A 391 -15.98 -16.59 18.01
N ALA A 392 -15.59 -15.94 16.91
CA ALA A 392 -16.55 -15.39 15.94
C ALA A 392 -17.45 -16.49 15.35
N SER A 393 -16.90 -17.67 15.06
CA SER A 393 -17.69 -18.81 14.55
C SER A 393 -18.77 -19.29 15.53
N TYR A 394 -18.55 -19.13 16.83
CA TYR A 394 -19.51 -19.54 17.86
C TYR A 394 -20.69 -18.55 17.95
N VAL A 395 -20.42 -17.25 17.83
CA VAL A 395 -21.44 -16.21 17.98
C VAL A 395 -22.18 -15.87 16.69
N LEU A 396 -21.59 -16.14 15.52
CA LEU A 396 -22.17 -15.77 14.23
C LEU A 396 -23.60 -16.30 13.98
N PRO A 397 -23.99 -17.50 14.46
CA PRO A 397 -25.39 -17.93 14.40
C PRO A 397 -26.40 -17.00 15.09
N GLU A 398 -25.98 -16.22 16.08
CA GLU A 398 -26.83 -15.22 16.76
C GLU A 398 -26.79 -13.85 16.08
N VAL A 399 -25.84 -13.61 15.18
CA VAL A 399 -25.60 -12.30 14.56
C VAL A 399 -26.52 -12.12 13.36
N SER A 400 -27.21 -10.98 13.30
CA SER A 400 -28.12 -10.66 12.20
C SER A 400 -27.43 -9.93 11.06
N LYS A 401 -26.44 -9.07 11.35
CA LYS A 401 -25.72 -8.25 10.36
C LYS A 401 -24.27 -8.02 10.77
N VAL A 402 -23.36 -7.99 9.80
CA VAL A 402 -21.94 -7.64 10.02
C VAL A 402 -21.67 -6.26 9.43
N LEU A 403 -21.19 -5.31 10.24
CA LEU A 403 -20.75 -3.98 9.80
C LEU A 403 -19.22 -3.87 9.85
N LEU A 404 -18.63 -3.57 8.69
CA LEU A 404 -17.18 -3.43 8.53
C LEU A 404 -16.82 -2.04 8.02
N GLY A 405 -15.68 -1.52 8.47
CA GLY A 405 -15.06 -0.33 7.87
C GLY A 405 -14.00 -0.75 6.86
N ALA A 406 -14.02 -0.16 5.66
CA ALA A 406 -12.95 -0.39 4.69
C ALA A 406 -11.80 0.63 4.85
N HIS A 407 -10.58 0.15 4.69
CA HIS A 407 -9.41 1.03 4.53
C HIS A 407 -9.34 1.59 3.10
N ALA A 408 -9.64 0.75 2.10
CA ALA A 408 -9.82 1.12 0.70
C ALA A 408 -10.75 0.13 -0.02
N LEU A 409 -11.39 0.57 -1.11
CA LEU A 409 -12.06 -0.31 -2.06
C LEU A 409 -11.32 -0.30 -3.39
N LEU A 410 -11.11 -1.48 -3.95
CA LEU A 410 -10.33 -1.68 -5.17
C LEU A 410 -11.25 -1.69 -6.40
N ALA A 411 -10.69 -1.46 -7.59
CA ALA A 411 -11.50 -1.34 -8.81
C ALA A 411 -12.21 -2.64 -9.22
N ASN A 412 -11.76 -3.80 -8.74
CA ASN A 412 -12.45 -5.09 -8.91
C ASN A 412 -13.56 -5.34 -7.87
N GLY A 413 -13.84 -4.35 -7.00
CA GLY A 413 -14.80 -4.47 -5.91
C GLY A 413 -14.26 -5.16 -4.65
N SER A 414 -12.98 -5.55 -4.63
CA SER A 414 -12.38 -6.14 -3.43
C SER A 414 -12.22 -5.11 -2.32
N VAL A 415 -12.46 -5.56 -1.08
CA VAL A 415 -12.38 -4.70 0.11
C VAL A 415 -11.01 -4.87 0.76
N MET A 416 -10.23 -3.81 0.82
CA MET A 416 -8.99 -3.77 1.58
C MET A 416 -9.29 -3.22 2.97
N SER A 417 -9.14 -4.04 4.00
CA SER A 417 -9.29 -3.62 5.40
C SER A 417 -8.29 -4.34 6.28
N ARG A 418 -8.43 -4.25 7.61
CA ARG A 418 -7.51 -4.88 8.56
C ARG A 418 -7.47 -6.38 8.36
N VAL A 419 -6.29 -6.98 8.58
CA VAL A 419 -6.14 -8.44 8.56
C VAL A 419 -7.22 -9.09 9.41
N GLY A 420 -7.90 -10.12 8.89
CA GLY A 420 -9.03 -10.79 9.54
C GLY A 420 -10.42 -10.34 9.05
N THR A 421 -10.50 -9.30 8.22
CA THR A 421 -11.76 -8.88 7.60
C THR A 421 -12.26 -9.93 6.61
N ALA A 422 -11.37 -10.44 5.74
CA ALA A 422 -11.74 -11.45 4.76
C ALA A 422 -12.14 -12.78 5.42
N GLN A 423 -11.41 -13.16 6.48
CA GLN A 423 -11.72 -14.34 7.28
C GLN A 423 -13.10 -14.22 7.93
N LEU A 424 -13.41 -13.08 8.56
CA LEU A 424 -14.70 -12.84 9.18
C LEU A 424 -15.83 -12.83 8.14
N ALA A 425 -15.64 -12.19 6.99
CA ALA A 425 -16.62 -12.17 5.91
C ALA A 425 -16.92 -13.59 5.38
N LEU A 426 -15.89 -14.44 5.26
CA LEU A 426 -16.05 -15.83 4.84
C LEU A 426 -16.88 -16.64 5.84
N VAL A 427 -16.58 -16.54 7.14
CA VAL A 427 -17.32 -17.28 8.18
C VAL A 427 -18.74 -16.72 8.31
N ALA A 428 -18.94 -15.40 8.22
CA ALA A 428 -20.26 -14.78 8.23
C ALA A 428 -21.13 -15.27 7.07
N ARG A 429 -20.56 -15.35 5.86
CA ARG A 429 -21.25 -15.93 4.71
C ARG A 429 -21.62 -17.39 4.91
N ALA A 430 -20.74 -18.20 5.49
CA ALA A 430 -21.03 -19.60 5.80
C ALA A 430 -22.24 -19.76 6.75
N HIS A 431 -22.50 -18.75 7.60
CA HIS A 431 -23.68 -18.68 8.47
C HIS A 431 -24.84 -17.85 7.89
N ASN A 432 -24.81 -17.50 6.59
CA ASN A 432 -25.82 -16.68 5.90
C ASN A 432 -26.04 -15.29 6.52
N VAL A 433 -25.01 -14.73 7.17
CA VAL A 433 -25.08 -13.39 7.76
C VAL A 433 -24.58 -12.36 6.74
N PRO A 434 -25.38 -11.31 6.43
CA PRO A 434 -24.99 -10.33 5.43
C PRO A 434 -23.84 -9.44 5.91
N VAL A 435 -22.90 -9.17 5.02
CA VAL A 435 -21.70 -8.35 5.25
C VAL A 435 -21.85 -7.00 4.59
N LEU A 436 -21.92 -5.94 5.40
CA LEU A 436 -22.10 -4.56 4.99
C LEU A 436 -20.81 -3.77 5.24
N VAL A 437 -20.27 -3.17 4.20
CA VAL A 437 -19.02 -2.42 4.25
C VAL A 437 -19.30 -0.92 4.10
N CYS A 438 -18.87 -0.14 5.07
CA CYS A 438 -19.00 1.32 5.06
C CYS A 438 -17.68 1.94 4.58
N CYS A 439 -17.74 2.72 3.49
CA CYS A 439 -16.56 3.34 2.88
C CYS A 439 -16.90 4.67 2.19
N GLU A 440 -16.10 5.69 2.45
CA GLU A 440 -16.18 6.98 1.76
C GLU A 440 -15.56 6.90 0.36
N THR A 441 -16.13 7.57 -0.65
CA THR A 441 -15.68 7.40 -2.05
C THR A 441 -14.23 7.82 -2.30
N TYR A 442 -13.68 8.75 -1.52
CA TYR A 442 -12.29 9.18 -1.69
C TYR A 442 -11.26 8.09 -1.32
N LYS A 443 -11.69 6.99 -0.69
CA LYS A 443 -10.86 5.81 -0.40
C LYS A 443 -10.85 4.78 -1.54
N PHE A 444 -11.53 5.05 -2.64
CA PHE A 444 -11.59 4.14 -3.77
C PHE A 444 -10.26 4.18 -4.53
N CYS A 445 -9.83 3.01 -5.02
CA CYS A 445 -8.56 2.84 -5.72
C CYS A 445 -8.82 2.31 -7.13
N GLU A 446 -8.16 2.92 -8.11
CA GLU A 446 -8.07 2.36 -9.47
C GLU A 446 -7.21 1.10 -9.51
N ARG A 447 -6.32 0.93 -8.51
CA ARG A 447 -5.49 -0.26 -8.36
C ARG A 447 -6.36 -1.48 -8.08
N VAL A 448 -5.98 -2.59 -8.70
CA VAL A 448 -6.55 -3.91 -8.45
C VAL A 448 -5.48 -4.78 -7.80
N GLN A 449 -5.89 -5.55 -6.79
CA GLN A 449 -5.09 -6.62 -6.18
C GLN A 449 -6.05 -7.76 -5.84
N THR A 450 -5.61 -8.99 -6.10
CA THR A 450 -6.40 -10.21 -5.88
C THR A 450 -5.95 -10.94 -4.62
N ASP A 451 -4.74 -10.64 -4.14
CA ASP A 451 -4.15 -11.25 -2.96
C ASP A 451 -3.74 -10.20 -1.93
N ALA A 452 -3.38 -10.68 -0.74
CA ALA A 452 -2.82 -9.87 0.33
C ALA A 452 -1.27 -9.89 0.36
N PHE A 453 -0.63 -10.39 -0.71
CA PHE A 453 0.83 -10.61 -0.77
C PHE A 453 1.55 -9.50 -1.54
N VAL A 454 1.02 -9.09 -2.70
CA VAL A 454 1.72 -8.18 -3.63
C VAL A 454 1.93 -6.77 -3.07
N SER A 455 0.95 -6.26 -2.30
CA SER A 455 1.03 -4.92 -1.71
C SER A 455 0.36 -4.93 -0.35
N ASN A 456 1.15 -4.98 0.72
CA ASN A 456 0.68 -4.93 2.09
C ASN A 456 1.56 -4.03 2.95
N GLU A 457 1.15 -3.81 4.19
CA GLU A 457 1.95 -3.16 5.22
C GLU A 457 2.38 -4.24 6.23
N LEU A 458 3.68 -4.31 6.51
CA LEU A 458 4.24 -5.17 7.55
C LEU A 458 4.36 -4.36 8.85
N ASP A 459 3.80 -4.87 9.93
CA ASP A 459 3.95 -4.28 11.26
C ASP A 459 5.20 -4.81 11.97
N ASP A 460 5.46 -4.29 13.18
CA ASP A 460 6.58 -4.71 14.00
C ASP A 460 6.47 -6.22 14.33
N PRO A 461 7.49 -7.04 14.01
CA PRO A 461 7.49 -8.46 14.38
C PRO A 461 7.50 -8.67 15.90
N ASP A 462 8.03 -7.72 16.67
CA ASP A 462 8.12 -7.82 18.12
C ASP A 462 6.74 -7.67 18.80
N ASP A 463 5.76 -7.04 18.14
CA ASP A 463 4.39 -6.89 18.66
C ASP A 463 3.66 -8.25 18.83
N LEU A 464 4.10 -9.32 18.14
CA LEU A 464 3.51 -10.66 18.33
C LEU A 464 3.87 -11.29 19.68
N GLN A 465 4.94 -10.82 20.32
CA GLN A 465 5.36 -11.32 21.61
C GLN A 465 4.28 -11.00 22.66
N CYS A 466 3.92 -11.98 23.48
CA CYS A 466 3.02 -11.76 24.61
C CYS A 466 3.55 -12.46 25.84
N LYS A 467 3.46 -11.78 26.98
CA LYS A 467 3.68 -12.39 28.29
C LYS A 467 2.46 -13.23 28.66
N ARG A 468 2.62 -14.55 28.70
CA ARG A 468 1.61 -15.50 29.23
C ARG A 468 2.25 -16.22 30.42
N GLY A 469 1.84 -15.86 31.63
CA GLY A 469 2.59 -16.22 32.85
C GLY A 469 3.88 -15.41 32.94
N ASP A 470 4.95 -15.99 33.46
CA ASP A 470 6.24 -15.29 33.61
C ASP A 470 7.19 -15.40 32.42
N GLN A 471 6.89 -16.26 31.46
CA GLN A 471 7.77 -16.53 30.32
C GLN A 471 7.27 -15.85 29.03
N VAL A 472 8.21 -15.30 28.27
CA VAL A 472 8.00 -14.79 26.91
C VAL A 472 8.79 -15.67 25.95
N THR A 473 8.15 -16.68 25.39
CA THR A 473 8.81 -17.69 24.53
C THR A 473 9.46 -17.09 23.27
N LEU A 474 8.89 -15.98 22.76
CA LEU A 474 9.33 -15.34 21.51
C LEU A 474 10.31 -14.17 21.73
N ALA A 475 10.80 -13.91 22.95
CA ALA A 475 11.66 -12.75 23.24
C ALA A 475 12.94 -12.73 22.39
N ASN A 476 13.58 -13.88 22.22
CA ASN A 476 14.86 -14.03 21.50
C ASN A 476 14.69 -14.63 20.10
N TRP A 477 13.58 -14.34 19.42
CA TRP A 477 13.25 -14.96 18.13
C TRP A 477 14.31 -14.73 17.05
N GLN A 478 15.05 -13.62 17.12
CA GLN A 478 16.12 -13.28 16.18
C GLN A 478 17.35 -14.20 16.28
N ASN A 479 17.59 -14.82 17.45
CA ASN A 479 18.70 -15.76 17.63
C ASN A 479 18.45 -17.09 16.91
N ASN A 480 17.19 -17.40 16.59
CA ASN A 480 16.83 -18.61 15.89
C ASN A 480 16.74 -18.37 14.38
N SER A 481 17.74 -18.88 13.64
CA SER A 481 17.83 -18.69 12.19
C SER A 481 16.67 -19.28 11.39
N SER A 482 15.91 -20.24 11.94
CA SER A 482 14.75 -20.85 11.28
C SER A 482 13.40 -20.20 11.65
N LEU A 483 13.37 -19.31 12.66
CA LEU A 483 12.14 -18.66 13.12
C LEU A 483 11.93 -17.30 12.41
N ARG A 484 10.70 -17.03 11.96
CA ARG A 484 10.31 -15.78 11.32
C ARG A 484 8.98 -15.31 11.90
N LEU A 485 8.91 -14.05 12.35
CA LEU A 485 7.67 -13.43 12.81
C LEU A 485 7.09 -12.55 11.70
N LEU A 486 5.78 -12.60 11.53
CA LEU A 486 5.05 -11.87 10.51
C LEU A 486 3.74 -11.33 11.08
N ASN A 487 3.55 -10.02 10.94
CA ASN A 487 2.29 -9.35 11.25
C ASN A 487 1.84 -8.56 10.01
N LEU A 488 0.83 -9.06 9.31
CA LEU A 488 0.21 -8.32 8.20
C LEU A 488 -0.81 -7.33 8.76
N VAL A 489 -0.84 -6.12 8.19
CA VAL A 489 -1.78 -5.09 8.65
C VAL A 489 -3.11 -5.17 7.91
N TYR A 490 -3.09 -5.46 6.61
CA TYR A 490 -4.28 -5.49 5.76
C TYR A 490 -4.50 -6.86 5.10
N ASP A 491 -5.75 -7.14 4.74
CA ASP A 491 -6.11 -8.22 3.84
C ASP A 491 -7.02 -7.71 2.72
N VAL A 492 -7.31 -8.59 1.76
CA VAL A 492 -8.18 -8.31 0.62
C VAL A 492 -9.34 -9.28 0.67
N THR A 493 -10.55 -8.75 0.82
CA THR A 493 -11.78 -9.53 0.80
C THR A 493 -12.30 -9.60 -0.63
N PRO A 494 -12.50 -10.80 -1.19
CA PRO A 494 -13.11 -10.96 -2.50
C PRO A 494 -14.50 -10.29 -2.59
N PRO A 495 -14.84 -9.66 -3.73
CA PRO A 495 -16.09 -8.91 -3.89
C PRO A 495 -17.33 -9.79 -3.69
N GLU A 496 -17.23 -11.09 -3.99
CA GLU A 496 -18.31 -12.01 -3.82
C GLU A 496 -18.77 -12.08 -2.37
N LEU A 497 -17.89 -12.00 -1.37
CA LEU A 497 -18.20 -12.15 0.07
C LEU A 497 -18.91 -10.94 0.68
N VAL A 498 -19.00 -9.83 -0.04
CA VAL A 498 -19.50 -8.55 0.48
C VAL A 498 -20.79 -8.20 -0.24
N ASP A 499 -21.88 -8.09 0.52
CA ASP A 499 -23.21 -7.94 -0.07
C ASP A 499 -23.53 -6.48 -0.42
N LEU A 500 -23.07 -5.53 0.40
CA LEU A 500 -23.39 -4.13 0.24
C LEU A 500 -22.24 -3.20 0.61
N VAL A 501 -22.00 -2.20 -0.24
CA VAL A 501 -21.11 -1.08 0.05
C VAL A 501 -21.94 0.18 0.27
N ILE A 502 -21.83 0.77 1.46
CA ILE A 502 -22.52 2.00 1.82
C ILE A 502 -21.55 3.17 1.65
N THR A 503 -21.88 4.05 0.70
CA THR A 503 -21.15 5.28 0.36
C THR A 503 -22.04 6.50 0.57
N GLU A 504 -21.48 7.70 0.47
CA GLU A 504 -22.26 8.94 0.51
C GLU A 504 -23.17 9.14 -0.72
N LEU A 505 -22.95 8.39 -1.81
CA LEU A 505 -23.83 8.37 -2.98
C LEU A 505 -25.04 7.44 -2.79
N GLY A 506 -25.02 6.61 -1.75
CA GLY A 506 -26.03 5.60 -1.47
C GLY A 506 -25.44 4.20 -1.33
N MET A 507 -26.34 3.22 -1.36
CA MET A 507 -26.04 1.81 -1.24
C MET A 507 -25.76 1.22 -2.62
N ILE A 508 -24.54 0.76 -2.85
CA ILE A 508 -24.08 0.23 -4.14
C ILE A 508 -23.49 -1.18 -3.96
N PRO A 509 -23.52 -2.03 -5.01
CA PRO A 509 -22.78 -3.29 -4.99
C PRO A 509 -21.27 -3.04 -5.18
N CYS A 510 -20.44 -4.00 -4.77
CA CYS A 510 -18.98 -3.94 -4.89
C CYS A 510 -18.49 -3.70 -6.33
N SER A 511 -19.22 -4.22 -7.32
CA SER A 511 -18.88 -4.06 -8.75
C SER A 511 -19.05 -2.64 -9.29
N SER A 512 -19.76 -1.75 -8.58
CA SER A 512 -20.00 -0.37 -9.00
C SER A 512 -18.89 0.61 -8.61
N VAL A 513 -17.89 0.20 -7.83
CA VAL A 513 -16.73 1.04 -7.44
C VAL A 513 -16.07 1.76 -8.63
N PRO A 514 -15.72 1.10 -9.76
CA PRO A 514 -15.13 1.79 -10.91
C PRO A 514 -16.10 2.75 -11.61
N VAL A 515 -17.42 2.52 -11.52
CA VAL A 515 -18.43 3.46 -12.06
C VAL A 515 -18.39 4.75 -11.26
N VAL A 516 -18.34 4.66 -9.93
CA VAL A 516 -18.22 5.83 -9.04
C VAL A 516 -16.93 6.60 -9.28
N LEU A 517 -15.80 5.90 -9.46
CA LEU A 517 -14.53 6.53 -9.81
C LEU A 517 -14.63 7.32 -11.11
N ARG A 518 -15.27 6.75 -12.15
CA ARG A 518 -15.45 7.44 -13.43
C ARG A 518 -16.32 8.69 -13.32
N VAL A 519 -17.44 8.62 -12.61
CA VAL A 519 -18.35 9.77 -12.41
C VAL A 519 -17.66 10.87 -11.60
N LYS A 520 -16.91 10.51 -10.55
CA LYS A 520 -16.16 11.49 -9.75
C LYS A 520 -15.00 12.11 -10.52
N SER A 521 -14.34 11.36 -11.41
CA SER A 521 -13.25 11.88 -12.25
C SER A 521 -13.72 12.78 -13.38
N SER A 522 -15.00 12.74 -13.78
CA SER A 522 -15.57 13.69 -14.76
C SER A 522 -16.05 14.99 -14.10
N ASP A 523 -16.49 14.92 -12.85
CA ASP A 523 -16.97 16.10 -12.09
C ASP A 523 -15.82 16.91 -11.45
N GLN A 524 -14.62 16.32 -11.37
CA GLN A 524 -13.40 16.95 -10.85
C GLN A 524 -12.49 17.39 -11.98
#